data_AF-A0A4R8RN93-F1
#
_entry.id   AF-A0A4R8RN93-F1
#
_cell.length_a   1.000
_cell.length_b   1.000
_cell.length_c   1.000
_cell.angle_alpha   90.00
_cell.angle_beta   90.00
_cell.angle_gamma   90.00
#
_symmetry.space_group_name_H-M   'P 1'
#
loop_
_entity.id
_entity.type
_entity.pdbx_description
1 polymer ?
#
loop_
_entity_poly.entity_id
_entity_poly.type
_entity_poly.pdbx_seq_one_letter_code
_entity_poly.pdbx_strand_id
1 'polypeptide(L)'
;MPTSTRVVYPCRSAKYLTKWDRSCDGDGTAYQAQKVGKEPEPALLRQIDEVPGLISSMRSKMASVSSADIQQYLWRDGNNHRSFTIGVDQKYNDSFWVSAIPAGTATGPLRQHSIRLSSTSDCQLVSHDDFPATCNGYTTSIDGFGVSIRVCMPVEAAEHAAERSPLPPRRRQDIEETLFIEARIGPEAAQASDFESIPADNFTVKCAARTTRAFFELPNLHTDLRPSAPIDEWPLDEDMEAKFHDYDWDGNLITRDWKEGWNRDVYSGWTSSQGPLRSTVEALFGNESYPRVMLDFLGETFPDGNIPDNFNTSDEASRASQRKGCAIDPPLRAWQLPYNSRNDKFDDWYPSIYNGCTLKKLPKSLFRMAQGLQHSAVSTLGVGMYLANVGVLQDAASSDAARMIYNLTGADFVAPRYNIGAVFTLSVLLGLQVLLLALLTYYIYSLPTWTDTLDGIAMMRIGTQLRDSALLTPLRRVDEDDMVRLGEIDGLVGVVPRPGSTPEDDLELAAMATTLRQSMGASHQYEIVRPASPASTVPSVDIPAVPQQTRQPAQSTLPGMSASDFSSYLQEV
;
A
#
# COMPACT_ATOMS: atom_id res chain seq x y z
N MET A 1 21.50 -13.49 -16.38
CA MET A 1 21.10 -12.10 -16.68
C MET A 1 20.21 -11.62 -15.55
N PRO A 2 20.38 -10.41 -14.99
CA PRO A 2 19.50 -9.93 -13.93
C PRO A 2 18.11 -9.69 -14.53
N THR A 3 17.14 -10.44 -14.04
CA THR A 3 15.71 -10.25 -14.32
C THR A 3 15.29 -8.90 -13.77
N SER A 4 14.82 -8.00 -14.63
CA SER A 4 14.13 -6.79 -14.19
C SER A 4 12.70 -7.19 -13.89
N THR A 5 12.33 -7.25 -12.60
CA THR A 5 10.94 -7.36 -12.20
C THR A 5 10.27 -6.01 -12.46
N ARG A 6 9.11 -6.02 -13.13
CA ARG A 6 8.24 -4.85 -13.24
C ARG A 6 6.91 -5.25 -12.60
N VAL A 7 6.43 -4.44 -11.67
CA VAL A 7 5.07 -4.60 -11.15
C VAL A 7 4.11 -4.30 -12.29
N VAL A 8 3.31 -5.29 -12.67
CA VAL A 8 2.24 -5.16 -13.66
C VAL A 8 0.95 -5.44 -12.93
N TYR A 9 0.00 -4.53 -13.02
CA TYR A 9 -1.35 -4.77 -12.52
C TYR A 9 -2.04 -5.66 -13.57
N PRO A 10 -2.27 -6.95 -13.29
CA PRO A 10 -2.70 -7.92 -14.29
C PRO A 10 -4.18 -7.71 -14.59
N CYS A 11 -4.48 -6.68 -15.36
CA CYS A 11 -5.80 -6.47 -15.92
C CYS A 11 -5.89 -7.30 -17.20
N ARG A 12 -6.84 -8.25 -17.31
CA ARG A 12 -7.15 -8.88 -18.60
C ARG A 12 -7.81 -7.83 -19.51
N SER A 13 -7.01 -6.98 -20.13
CA SER A 13 -7.18 -6.41 -21.47
C SER A 13 -6.37 -5.12 -21.59
N ALA A 14 -6.21 -4.64 -22.82
CA ALA A 14 -5.79 -3.28 -23.14
C ALA A 14 -6.77 -2.18 -22.63
N LYS A 15 -7.66 -2.48 -21.66
CA LYS A 15 -8.54 -1.47 -21.05
C LYS A 15 -7.81 -0.75 -19.94
N TYR A 16 -7.97 0.57 -19.93
CA TYR A 16 -7.74 1.39 -18.76
C TYR A 16 -8.68 0.95 -17.65
N LEU A 17 -8.18 0.86 -16.41
CA LEU A 17 -9.01 0.76 -15.21
C LEU A 17 -10.02 1.91 -15.27
N THR A 18 -11.30 1.57 -15.26
CA THR A 18 -12.35 2.56 -15.07
C THR A 18 -12.51 2.81 -13.57
N LYS A 19 -13.07 3.97 -13.21
CA LYS A 19 -13.36 4.30 -11.82
C LYS A 19 -14.24 3.27 -11.08
N TRP A 20 -15.00 2.47 -11.82
CA TRP A 20 -15.91 1.45 -11.28
C TRP A 20 -15.20 0.13 -10.96
N ASP A 21 -13.99 -0.05 -11.48
CA ASP A 21 -13.25 -1.28 -11.35
C ASP A 21 -12.56 -1.35 -9.99
N ARG A 22 -13.10 -2.17 -9.08
CA ARG A 22 -12.41 -2.57 -7.83
C ARG A 22 -11.41 -3.71 -8.06
N SER A 23 -11.42 -4.28 -9.26
CA SER A 23 -10.56 -5.39 -9.65
C SER A 23 -10.07 -5.17 -11.07
N CYS A 24 -8.93 -5.77 -11.37
CA CYS A 24 -8.38 -5.76 -12.72
C CYS A 24 -9.17 -6.65 -13.70
N ASP A 25 -10.05 -7.52 -13.17
CA ASP A 25 -10.92 -8.40 -13.94
C ASP A 25 -12.38 -8.10 -13.57
N GLY A 26 -13.22 -7.78 -14.56
CA GLY A 26 -14.67 -7.58 -14.39
C GLY A 26 -15.45 -8.84 -13.99
N ASP A 27 -14.75 -9.93 -13.65
CA ASP A 27 -15.30 -11.23 -13.27
C ASP A 27 -14.66 -11.74 -11.96
N GLY A 28 -14.63 -10.84 -10.97
CA GLY A 28 -14.86 -11.15 -9.56
C GLY A 28 -13.92 -12.05 -8.77
N THR A 29 -12.86 -12.69 -9.29
CA THR A 29 -12.19 -13.76 -8.52
C THR A 29 -10.67 -13.79 -8.46
N ALA A 30 -9.92 -13.14 -9.36
CA ALA A 30 -8.45 -13.30 -9.38
C ALA A 30 -7.66 -12.13 -8.75
N TYR A 31 -8.11 -10.88 -8.90
CA TYR A 31 -7.37 -9.69 -8.44
C TYR A 31 -8.31 -8.60 -7.93
N GLN A 32 -8.88 -8.81 -6.74
CA GLN A 32 -9.70 -7.81 -6.06
C GLN A 32 -8.84 -6.84 -5.25
N ALA A 33 -9.20 -5.55 -5.23
CA ALA A 33 -8.60 -4.60 -4.32
C ALA A 33 -8.85 -5.03 -2.88
N GLN A 34 -7.80 -5.09 -2.09
CA GLN A 34 -7.85 -5.46 -0.69
C GLN A 34 -8.25 -4.24 0.14
N LYS A 35 -9.21 -4.40 1.05
CA LYS A 35 -9.49 -3.38 2.06
C LYS A 35 -8.27 -3.20 2.95
N VAL A 36 -7.73 -1.98 3.03
CA VAL A 36 -6.56 -1.64 3.85
C VAL A 36 -6.90 -0.80 5.07
N GLY A 37 -8.07 -0.17 5.11
CA GLY A 37 -8.49 0.60 6.27
C GLY A 37 -9.90 1.16 6.16
N LYS A 38 -10.35 1.79 7.24
CA LYS A 38 -11.52 2.65 7.29
C LYS A 38 -11.05 4.09 7.49
N GLU A 39 -11.67 5.03 6.78
CA GLU A 39 -11.38 6.45 6.84
C GLU A 39 -12.60 7.19 7.39
N PRO A 40 -12.47 7.96 8.47
CA PRO A 40 -13.59 8.70 9.03
C PRO A 40 -14.10 9.78 8.08
N GLU A 41 -15.39 10.06 8.17
CA GLU A 41 -15.98 11.27 7.59
C GLU A 41 -15.87 12.43 8.57
N PRO A 42 -15.77 13.69 8.10
CA PRO A 42 -15.78 14.89 8.94
C PRO A 42 -16.93 14.94 9.95
N ALA A 43 -18.09 14.39 9.58
CA ALA A 43 -19.29 14.29 10.39
C ALA A 43 -19.14 13.38 11.63
N LEU A 44 -18.21 12.43 11.56
CA LEU A 44 -17.98 11.43 12.59
C LEU A 44 -16.93 11.88 13.60
N LEU A 45 -16.22 12.97 13.31
CA LEU A 45 -15.23 13.55 14.21
C LEU A 45 -15.98 14.22 15.37
N ARG A 46 -16.08 13.50 16.49
CA ARG A 46 -16.66 14.01 17.73
C ARG A 46 -15.65 14.83 18.51
N GLN A 47 -16.16 15.69 19.38
CA GLN A 47 -15.30 16.31 20.38
C GLN A 47 -14.82 15.24 21.36
N ILE A 48 -13.61 15.42 21.89
CA ILE A 48 -12.97 14.38 22.71
C ILE A 48 -13.70 14.14 24.03
N ASP A 49 -14.30 15.18 24.61
CA ASP A 49 -15.16 15.09 25.79
C ASP A 49 -16.44 14.28 25.56
N GLU A 50 -16.86 14.12 24.31
CA GLU A 50 -17.99 13.26 23.91
C GLU A 50 -17.58 11.80 23.66
N VAL A 51 -16.28 11.48 23.67
CA VAL A 51 -15.76 10.11 23.44
C VAL A 51 -15.42 9.46 24.78
N PRO A 52 -16.26 8.53 25.28
CA PRO A 52 -16.03 7.91 26.58
C PRO A 52 -14.70 7.14 26.61
N GLY A 53 -13.87 7.43 27.62
CA GLY A 53 -12.61 6.71 27.83
C GLY A 53 -11.46 7.09 26.89
N LEU A 54 -11.62 8.08 25.99
CA LEU A 54 -10.50 8.51 25.15
C LEU A 54 -9.38 9.12 25.99
N ILE A 55 -9.73 10.01 26.92
CA ILE A 55 -8.76 10.64 27.81
C ILE A 55 -8.04 9.61 28.69
N SER A 56 -8.73 8.59 29.20
CA SER A 56 -8.08 7.54 30.02
C SER A 56 -7.16 6.65 29.17
N SER A 57 -7.56 6.31 27.94
CA SER A 57 -6.68 5.61 26.97
C SER A 57 -5.45 6.46 26.62
N MET A 58 -5.64 7.76 26.39
CA MET A 58 -4.54 8.70 26.15
C MET A 58 -3.57 8.75 27.33
N ARG A 59 -4.05 8.81 28.58
CA ARG A 59 -3.18 8.79 29.77
C ARG A 59 -2.34 7.51 29.84
N SER A 60 -2.98 6.35 29.64
CA SER A 60 -2.29 5.06 29.64
C SER A 60 -1.21 4.96 28.55
N LYS A 61 -1.54 5.38 27.32
CA LYS A 61 -0.56 5.44 26.22
C LYS A 61 0.53 6.47 26.49
N MET A 62 0.19 7.62 27.04
CA MET A 62 1.14 8.68 27.35
C MET A 62 2.15 8.23 28.41
N ALA A 63 1.76 7.42 29.39
CA ALA A 63 2.70 6.87 30.37
C ALA A 63 3.69 5.86 29.77
N SER A 64 3.26 5.11 28.73
CA SER A 64 4.02 4.00 28.15
C SER A 64 4.76 4.33 26.85
N VAL A 65 4.44 5.45 26.19
CA VAL A 65 5.03 5.82 24.91
C VAL A 65 6.50 6.26 25.04
N SER A 66 7.34 5.73 24.16
CA SER A 66 8.73 6.13 23.97
C SER A 66 8.93 6.83 22.63
N SER A 67 10.02 7.61 22.52
CA SER A 67 10.34 8.35 21.31
C SER A 67 10.75 7.43 20.13
N ALA A 68 11.26 6.24 20.47
CA ALA A 68 11.69 5.20 19.52
C ALA A 68 10.56 4.26 19.10
N ASP A 69 9.40 4.34 19.75
CA ASP A 69 8.26 3.47 19.44
C ASP A 69 7.77 3.70 18.01
N ILE A 70 7.41 2.61 17.33
CA ILE A 70 6.81 2.67 16.01
C ILE A 70 5.35 3.08 16.15
N GLN A 71 5.06 4.29 15.67
CA GLN A 71 3.74 4.89 15.62
C GLN A 71 3.09 4.62 14.26
N GLN A 72 2.18 3.64 14.21
CA GLN A 72 1.57 3.18 12.96
C GLN A 72 0.88 4.30 12.15
N TYR A 73 0.29 5.28 12.83
CA TYR A 73 -0.48 6.38 12.23
C TYR A 73 0.31 7.69 12.12
N LEU A 74 1.61 7.66 12.42
CA LEU A 74 2.48 8.82 12.32
C LEU A 74 3.01 8.94 10.89
N TRP A 75 2.56 9.99 10.21
CA TRP A 75 2.99 10.34 8.86
C TRP A 75 3.95 11.52 8.87
N ARG A 76 4.77 11.62 7.82
CA ARG A 76 5.69 12.72 7.59
C ARG A 76 5.78 13.04 6.11
N ASP A 77 6.01 14.32 5.80
CA ASP A 77 6.25 14.75 4.44
C ASP A 77 7.67 14.34 4.01
N GLY A 78 7.78 13.64 2.88
CA GLY A 78 9.07 13.22 2.31
C GLY A 78 9.82 12.11 3.08
N ASN A 79 9.21 11.50 4.10
CA ASN A 79 9.85 10.47 4.92
C ASN A 79 8.85 9.40 5.41
N ASN A 80 9.28 8.13 5.47
CA ASN A 80 8.50 6.99 5.95
C ASN A 80 8.83 6.55 7.40
N HIS A 81 9.67 7.31 8.13
CA HIS A 81 9.95 7.02 9.53
C HIS A 81 8.68 7.19 10.37
N ARG A 82 8.39 6.17 11.16
CA ARG A 82 7.18 6.09 12.01
C ARG A 82 7.49 6.33 13.49
N SER A 83 8.68 6.81 13.83
CA SER A 83 9.07 7.19 15.18
C SER A 83 9.02 8.71 15.36
N PHE A 84 8.96 9.18 16.61
CA PHE A 84 9.05 10.61 16.92
C PHE A 84 10.45 11.16 16.67
N THR A 85 11.45 10.29 16.68
CA THR A 85 12.84 10.60 16.35
C THR A 85 13.20 10.14 14.94
N ILE A 86 14.09 10.88 14.28
CA ILE A 86 14.58 10.56 12.93
C ILE A 86 16.10 10.71 12.81
N GLY A 87 16.66 10.02 11.83
CA GLY A 87 18.09 10.09 11.50
C GLY A 87 18.97 9.26 12.44
N VAL A 88 20.27 9.24 12.14
CA VAL A 88 21.29 8.49 12.91
C VAL A 88 21.45 9.02 14.33
N ASP A 89 21.29 10.33 14.52
CA ASP A 89 21.35 10.99 15.83
C ASP A 89 20.01 10.93 16.57
N GLN A 90 19.01 10.27 15.97
CA GLN A 90 17.64 10.11 16.46
C GLN A 90 17.07 11.39 17.09
N LYS A 91 17.13 12.49 16.33
CA LYS A 91 16.64 13.80 16.77
C LYS A 91 15.11 13.81 16.80
N TYR A 92 14.52 14.37 17.86
CA TYR A 92 13.07 14.64 17.88
C TYR A 92 12.70 15.55 16.71
N ASN A 93 11.69 15.14 15.96
CA ASN A 93 11.17 15.92 14.86
C ASN A 93 9.66 16.10 15.05
N ASP A 94 9.26 17.34 15.27
CA ASP A 94 7.90 17.84 15.45
C ASP A 94 7.12 17.95 14.13
N SER A 95 7.77 17.82 12.97
CA SER A 95 7.11 17.80 11.67
C SER A 95 6.49 16.42 11.38
N PHE A 96 5.36 16.13 12.03
CA PHE A 96 4.54 14.95 11.76
C PHE A 96 3.06 15.31 11.74
N TRP A 97 2.27 14.40 11.17
CA TRP A 97 0.83 14.51 11.12
C TRP A 97 0.20 13.13 11.23
N VAL A 98 -1.11 13.09 11.45
CA VAL A 98 -1.86 11.87 11.73
C VAL A 98 -2.94 11.67 10.68
N SER A 99 -3.17 10.42 10.30
CA SER A 99 -4.32 9.98 9.51
C SER A 99 -4.86 8.68 10.13
N ALA A 100 -6.13 8.38 9.88
CA ALA A 100 -6.72 7.11 10.30
C ALA A 100 -6.09 5.90 9.59
N ILE A 101 -5.47 6.13 8.43
CA ILE A 101 -4.78 5.12 7.64
C ILE A 101 -3.33 5.01 8.09
N PRO A 102 -2.79 3.77 8.26
CA PRO A 102 -1.40 3.56 8.61
C PRO A 102 -0.41 4.21 7.64
N ALA A 103 0.65 4.80 8.17
CA ALA A 103 1.71 5.42 7.40
C ALA A 103 2.37 4.45 6.41
N GLY A 104 2.61 4.89 5.19
CA GLY A 104 3.16 4.05 4.11
C GLY A 104 2.15 3.12 3.44
N THR A 105 0.86 3.24 3.77
CA THR A 105 -0.21 2.62 2.96
C THR A 105 -0.21 3.26 1.58
N ALA A 106 -0.22 2.43 0.54
CA ALA A 106 -0.41 2.84 -0.84
C ALA A 106 -1.65 2.16 -1.42
N THR A 107 -2.31 2.81 -2.36
CA THR A 107 -3.58 2.35 -2.95
C THR A 107 -3.42 1.79 -4.36
N GLY A 108 -2.17 1.63 -4.82
CA GLY A 108 -1.85 1.16 -6.16
C GLY A 108 -2.29 2.19 -7.21
N PRO A 109 -3.03 1.80 -8.26
CA PRO A 109 -3.60 2.75 -9.24
C PRO A 109 -4.83 3.53 -8.71
N LEU A 110 -5.44 3.11 -7.60
CA LEU A 110 -6.64 3.77 -7.08
C LEU A 110 -6.27 5.11 -6.44
N ARG A 111 -7.02 6.17 -6.76
CA ARG A 111 -6.82 7.52 -6.20
C ARG A 111 -7.86 7.78 -5.11
N GLN A 112 -7.46 7.79 -3.85
CA GLN A 112 -8.35 7.89 -2.69
C GLN A 112 -7.86 8.95 -1.71
N HIS A 113 -8.77 9.55 -0.96
CA HIS A 113 -8.47 10.61 -0.01
C HIS A 113 -8.64 10.19 1.44
N SER A 114 -7.74 10.69 2.28
CA SER A 114 -7.76 10.51 3.73
C SER A 114 -7.64 11.86 4.45
N ILE A 115 -8.18 11.93 5.67
CA ILE A 115 -8.06 13.07 6.57
C ILE A 115 -6.67 13.08 7.18
N ARG A 116 -6.05 14.26 7.17
CA ARG A 116 -4.80 14.61 7.82
C ARG A 116 -5.08 15.60 8.95
N LEU A 117 -4.63 15.27 10.15
CA LEU A 117 -4.55 16.19 11.30
C LEU A 117 -3.08 16.54 11.55
N SER A 118 -2.75 17.81 11.40
CA SER A 118 -1.40 18.35 11.60
C SER A 118 -1.42 19.33 12.76
N SER A 119 -0.80 18.97 13.88
CA SER A 119 -0.78 19.82 15.08
C SER A 119 0.62 20.30 15.37
N THR A 120 0.74 21.57 15.71
CA THR A 120 1.98 22.22 16.14
C THR A 120 1.70 22.99 17.42
N SER A 121 2.69 23.09 18.31
CA SER A 121 2.60 23.88 19.54
C SER A 121 3.86 24.70 19.71
N ASP A 122 3.69 25.95 20.08
CA ASP A 122 4.77 26.85 20.49
C ASP A 122 4.50 27.37 21.89
N CYS A 123 5.52 27.43 22.73
CA CYS A 123 5.39 27.81 24.14
C CYS A 123 6.49 28.75 24.56
N GLN A 124 6.10 29.78 25.31
CA GLN A 124 6.99 30.81 25.80
C GLN A 124 6.71 31.14 27.27
N LEU A 125 7.76 31.48 28.00
CA LEU A 125 7.64 32.04 29.34
C LEU A 125 7.04 33.43 29.24
N VAL A 126 6.03 33.68 30.08
CA VAL A 126 5.32 34.95 30.14
C VAL A 126 5.31 35.48 31.57
N SER A 127 4.95 36.75 31.75
CA SER A 127 4.81 37.30 33.09
C SER A 127 3.67 36.60 33.83
N HIS A 128 3.75 36.57 35.16
CA HIS A 128 2.62 36.18 36.00
C HIS A 128 1.35 36.96 35.64
N ASP A 129 1.50 38.25 35.33
CA ASP A 129 0.38 39.16 35.06
C ASP A 129 -0.32 38.87 33.71
N ASP A 130 0.32 38.08 32.84
CA ASP A 130 -0.27 37.63 31.58
C ASP A 130 -1.25 36.46 31.78
N PHE A 131 -1.26 35.84 32.97
CA PHE A 131 -2.23 34.79 33.27
C PHE A 131 -3.65 35.39 33.36
N PRO A 132 -4.65 34.84 32.63
CA PRO A 132 -5.99 35.41 32.62
C PRO A 132 -6.62 35.46 34.03
N ALA A 133 -7.05 36.66 34.46
CA ALA A 133 -7.74 36.83 35.73
C ALA A 133 -9.08 36.08 35.79
N THR A 134 -9.73 35.89 34.63
CA THR A 134 -10.94 35.06 34.48
C THR A 134 -10.76 34.20 33.24
N CYS A 135 -10.95 32.88 33.41
CA CYS A 135 -10.82 31.92 32.32
C CYS A 135 -12.20 31.58 31.74
N ASN A 136 -12.56 32.15 30.59
CA ASN A 136 -13.85 31.92 29.93
C ASN A 136 -13.89 30.60 29.12
N GLY A 137 -13.16 29.59 29.55
CA GLY A 137 -13.02 28.32 28.84
C GLY A 137 -12.72 27.18 29.82
N TYR A 138 -11.79 26.30 29.45
CA TYR A 138 -11.41 25.24 30.37
C TYR A 138 -10.42 25.73 31.42
N THR A 139 -10.68 25.37 32.67
CA THR A 139 -9.80 25.70 33.78
C THR A 139 -9.70 24.53 34.75
N THR A 140 -8.51 24.29 35.29
CA THR A 140 -8.28 23.33 36.37
C THR A 140 -7.21 23.88 37.31
N SER A 141 -7.38 23.62 38.62
CA SER A 141 -6.42 24.03 39.65
C SER A 141 -6.08 22.83 40.51
N ILE A 142 -4.78 22.59 40.68
CA ILE A 142 -4.20 21.49 41.45
C ILE A 142 -3.41 22.14 42.59
N ASP A 143 -3.91 22.02 43.81
CA ASP A 143 -3.34 22.68 44.98
C ASP A 143 -3.16 21.65 46.10
N GLY A 144 -1.93 21.54 46.62
CA GLY A 144 -1.64 20.63 47.72
C GLY A 144 -0.15 20.43 47.95
N PHE A 145 0.22 20.10 49.20
CA PHE A 145 1.59 19.75 49.58
C PHE A 145 2.66 20.77 49.11
N GLY A 146 2.34 22.06 49.19
CA GLY A 146 3.24 23.16 48.82
C GLY A 146 3.40 23.37 47.31
N VAL A 147 2.56 22.75 46.48
CA VAL A 147 2.53 22.94 45.02
C VAL A 147 1.15 23.45 44.60
N SER A 148 1.15 24.44 43.71
CA SER A 148 -0.07 24.98 43.09
C SER A 148 0.14 25.06 41.59
N ILE A 149 -0.71 24.40 40.81
CA ILE A 149 -0.68 24.42 39.34
C ILE A 149 -2.06 24.88 38.88
N ARG A 150 -2.12 26.06 38.25
CA ARG A 150 -3.32 26.62 37.64
C ARG A 150 -3.21 26.53 36.14
N VAL A 151 -4.24 26.00 35.51
CA VAL A 151 -4.31 25.85 34.06
C VAL A 151 -5.55 26.57 33.55
N CYS A 152 -5.37 27.39 32.52
CA CYS A 152 -6.45 28.09 31.84
C CYS A 152 -6.29 27.96 30.33
N MET A 153 -7.37 27.53 29.65
CA MET A 153 -7.51 27.56 28.21
C MET A 153 -8.70 28.46 27.85
N PRO A 154 -8.46 29.74 27.53
CA PRO A 154 -9.54 30.63 27.13
C PRO A 154 -10.13 30.16 25.80
N VAL A 155 -11.45 30.30 25.67
CA VAL A 155 -12.13 30.18 24.38
C VAL A 155 -12.27 31.58 23.82
N GLU A 156 -11.91 31.77 22.55
CA GLU A 156 -12.17 33.04 21.87
C GLU A 156 -13.68 33.33 21.85
N ALA A 157 -14.05 34.59 22.06
CA ALA A 157 -15.44 35.01 22.16
C ALA A 157 -16.25 34.58 20.92
N ALA A 158 -17.55 34.36 21.12
CA ALA A 158 -18.50 33.94 20.09
C ALA A 158 -18.54 34.83 18.83
N GLU A 159 -17.97 36.04 18.87
CA GLU A 159 -17.79 36.90 17.69
C GLU A 159 -16.91 36.25 16.60
N HIS A 160 -15.87 35.48 16.95
CA HIS A 160 -15.09 34.68 15.98
C HIS A 160 -15.77 33.35 15.60
N ALA A 161 -16.81 32.93 16.33
CA ALA A 161 -17.67 31.82 15.92
C ALA A 161 -18.59 32.21 14.75
N ALA A 162 -18.89 33.51 14.57
CA ALA A 162 -19.66 34.02 13.43
C ALA A 162 -18.82 34.11 12.13
N GLU A 163 -17.50 34.32 12.22
CA GLU A 163 -16.57 34.20 11.08
C GLU A 163 -16.30 32.75 10.67
N ARG A 164 -16.56 31.78 11.56
CA ARG A 164 -16.78 30.36 11.21
C ARG A 164 -18.17 30.16 10.61
N SER A 165 -18.53 31.00 9.63
CA SER A 165 -19.59 30.68 8.66
C SER A 165 -19.40 29.21 8.26
N PRO A 166 -20.45 28.35 8.24
CA PRO A 166 -20.27 26.91 8.14
C PRO A 166 -19.52 26.56 6.87
N LEU A 167 -18.20 26.43 6.99
CA LEU A 167 -17.35 25.96 5.92
C LEU A 167 -17.82 24.54 5.62
N PRO A 168 -17.91 24.14 4.34
CA PRO A 168 -18.24 22.77 3.99
C PRO A 168 -17.37 21.81 4.83
N PRO A 169 -17.94 20.75 5.42
CA PRO A 169 -17.23 19.86 6.34
C PRO A 169 -15.96 19.24 5.76
N ARG A 170 -15.79 19.21 4.44
CA ARG A 170 -14.61 18.67 3.74
C ARG A 170 -13.58 19.71 3.35
N ARG A 171 -13.86 21.00 3.56
CA ARG A 171 -12.88 22.06 3.42
C ARG A 171 -11.88 21.98 4.57
N ARG A 172 -10.66 22.42 4.29
CA ARG A 172 -9.64 22.61 5.32
C ARG A 172 -10.20 23.47 6.46
N GLN A 173 -9.90 23.04 7.69
CA GLN A 173 -10.22 23.76 8.91
C GLN A 173 -8.94 23.91 9.74
N ASP A 174 -8.70 25.12 10.21
CA ASP A 174 -7.60 25.43 11.10
C ASP A 174 -8.18 25.84 12.47
N ILE A 175 -7.66 25.23 13.53
CA ILE A 175 -8.06 25.48 14.91
C ILE A 175 -6.85 26.03 15.65
N GLU A 176 -7.04 27.17 16.31
CA GLU A 176 -6.04 27.76 17.20
C GLU A 176 -6.50 27.61 18.65
N GLU A 177 -5.62 27.10 19.50
CA GLU A 177 -5.86 26.92 20.93
C GLU A 177 -4.79 27.65 21.72
N THR A 178 -5.20 28.37 22.77
CA THR A 178 -4.27 29.01 23.70
C THR A 178 -4.37 28.34 25.06
N LEU A 179 -3.22 28.12 25.70
CA LEU A 179 -3.07 27.49 27.00
C LEU A 179 -2.15 28.34 27.87
N PHE A 180 -2.59 28.60 29.09
CA PHE A 180 -1.79 29.19 30.15
C PHE A 180 -1.63 28.18 31.27
N ILE A 181 -0.40 27.98 31.72
CA ILE A 181 -0.09 27.18 32.91
C ILE A 181 0.74 28.05 33.82
N GLU A 182 0.26 28.23 35.04
CA GLU A 182 1.00 28.84 36.12
C GLU A 182 1.33 27.77 37.14
N ALA A 183 2.61 27.63 37.49
CA ALA A 183 3.06 26.72 38.52
C ALA A 183 3.76 27.51 39.62
N ARG A 184 3.37 27.24 40.87
CA ARG A 184 3.95 27.83 42.07
C ARG A 184 4.40 26.75 43.03
N ILE A 185 5.49 27.03 43.72
CA ILE A 185 6.05 26.17 44.75
C ILE A 185 6.28 26.96 46.04
N GLY A 186 5.98 26.33 47.18
CA GLY A 186 6.22 26.88 48.49
C GLY A 186 7.72 26.95 48.83
N PRO A 187 8.15 27.91 49.66
CA PRO A 187 9.57 28.12 49.98
C PRO A 187 10.22 26.89 50.64
N GLU A 188 9.48 26.16 51.47
CA GLU A 188 9.94 24.93 52.11
C GLU A 188 10.17 23.78 51.11
N ALA A 189 9.28 23.66 50.11
CA ALA A 189 9.40 22.66 49.05
C ALA A 189 10.54 22.99 48.06
N ALA A 190 10.80 24.28 47.82
CA ALA A 190 11.83 24.78 46.90
C ALA A 190 13.27 24.63 47.42
N GLN A 191 13.50 24.71 48.74
CA GLN A 191 14.84 24.69 49.36
C GLN A 191 15.48 23.29 49.49
N ALA A 192 14.81 22.23 49.09
CA ALA A 192 15.36 20.89 49.20
C ALA A 192 16.48 20.61 48.18
N SER A 193 17.57 19.99 48.63
CA SER A 193 18.82 19.69 47.90
C SER A 193 18.69 18.83 46.62
N ASP A 194 17.47 18.48 46.20
CA ASP A 194 17.22 17.72 44.96
C ASP A 194 17.08 18.63 43.72
N PHE A 195 16.86 19.95 43.89
CA PHE A 195 16.72 20.94 42.81
C PHE A 195 18.06 21.51 42.31
N GLU A 196 19.20 20.96 42.74
CA GLU A 196 20.51 21.60 42.66
C GLU A 196 21.04 21.97 41.26
N SER A 197 20.43 21.51 40.15
CA SER A 197 20.81 21.97 38.81
C SER A 197 19.97 23.15 38.28
N ILE A 198 18.73 23.34 38.74
CA ILE A 198 17.81 24.42 38.31
C ILE A 198 16.90 24.80 39.49
N PRO A 199 16.93 26.06 39.98
CA PRO A 199 16.05 26.50 41.06
C PRO A 199 14.56 26.25 40.74
N ALA A 200 13.79 25.82 41.75
CA ALA A 200 12.34 25.71 41.64
C ALA A 200 11.72 27.10 41.78
N ASP A 201 11.67 27.84 40.67
CA ASP A 201 11.08 29.17 40.63
C ASP A 201 9.65 29.13 40.09
N ASN A 202 8.78 29.98 40.62
CA ASN A 202 7.44 30.15 40.09
C ASN A 202 7.51 30.64 38.64
N PHE A 203 6.69 30.05 37.77
CA PHE A 203 6.67 30.41 36.36
C PHE A 203 5.27 30.37 35.78
N THR A 204 5.09 31.12 34.71
CA THR A 204 3.91 31.07 33.85
C THR A 204 4.37 30.79 32.42
N VAL A 205 3.75 29.80 31.78
CA VAL A 205 3.97 29.48 30.38
C VAL A 205 2.69 29.72 29.59
N LYS A 206 2.83 30.38 28.45
CA LYS A 206 1.79 30.52 27.44
C LYS A 206 2.16 29.64 26.25
N CYS A 207 1.24 28.76 25.88
CA CYS A 207 1.33 27.90 24.73
C CYS A 207 0.26 28.24 23.71
N ALA A 208 0.63 28.29 22.44
CA ALA A 208 -0.28 28.39 21.31
C ALA A 208 -0.17 27.11 20.48
N ALA A 209 -1.28 26.40 20.29
CA ALA A 209 -1.34 25.26 19.38
C ALA A 209 -2.16 25.60 18.14
N ARG A 210 -1.68 25.12 17.00
CA ARG A 210 -2.35 25.19 15.71
C ARG A 210 -2.56 23.79 15.19
N THR A 211 -3.83 23.43 14.98
CA THR A 211 -4.21 22.16 14.38
C THR A 211 -4.92 22.40 13.06
N THR A 212 -4.35 21.86 11.98
CA THR A 212 -4.94 21.86 10.65
C THR A 212 -5.56 20.50 10.38
N ARG A 213 -6.85 20.49 10.05
CA ARG A 213 -7.56 19.35 9.48
C ARG A 213 -7.79 19.61 8.00
N ALA A 214 -7.23 18.74 7.16
CA ALA A 214 -7.40 18.80 5.72
C ALA A 214 -7.48 17.39 5.14
N PHE A 215 -7.92 17.26 3.90
CA PHE A 215 -7.76 16.01 3.16
C PHE A 215 -6.44 15.98 2.42
N PHE A 216 -5.96 14.78 2.09
CA PHE A 216 -4.86 14.57 1.16
C PHE A 216 -5.12 13.30 0.35
N GLU A 217 -4.53 13.21 -0.83
CA GLU A 217 -4.56 12.01 -1.66
C GLU A 217 -3.51 11.01 -1.13
N LEU A 218 -3.97 9.79 -0.84
CA LEU A 218 -3.12 8.70 -0.37
C LEU A 218 -2.08 8.33 -1.43
N PRO A 219 -0.89 7.84 -1.01
CA PRO A 219 0.15 7.38 -1.92
C PRO A 219 -0.38 6.40 -2.99
N ASN A 220 -0.20 6.75 -4.26
CA ASN A 220 -0.64 5.93 -5.38
C ASN A 220 0.26 6.13 -6.60
N LEU A 221 0.01 5.42 -7.70
CA LEU A 221 0.86 5.48 -8.90
C LEU A 221 0.85 6.86 -9.59
N HIS A 222 -0.21 7.65 -9.42
CA HIS A 222 -0.29 9.02 -9.96
C HIS A 222 0.50 10.03 -9.13
N THR A 223 0.76 9.71 -7.86
CA THR A 223 1.53 10.55 -6.93
C THR A 223 2.94 10.00 -6.69
N ASP A 224 3.46 9.15 -7.57
CA ASP A 224 4.76 8.49 -7.44
C ASP A 224 4.95 7.77 -6.08
N LEU A 225 3.87 7.16 -5.57
CA LEU A 225 3.80 6.49 -4.27
C LEU A 225 4.15 7.41 -3.08
N ARG A 226 3.82 8.70 -3.20
CA ARG A 226 3.96 9.70 -2.13
C ARG A 226 2.60 10.30 -1.77
N PRO A 227 2.36 10.68 -0.51
CA PRO A 227 1.15 11.42 -0.15
C PRO A 227 1.17 12.78 -0.86
N SER A 228 -0.01 13.27 -1.27
CA SER A 228 -0.11 14.63 -1.79
C SER A 228 0.06 15.68 -0.69
N ALA A 229 0.21 16.94 -1.10
CA ALA A 229 0.03 18.06 -0.18
C ALA A 229 -1.42 18.07 0.38
N PRO A 230 -1.64 18.70 1.55
CA PRO A 230 -2.98 18.98 2.04
C PRO A 230 -3.81 19.73 1.00
N ILE A 231 -5.08 19.36 0.91
CA ILE A 231 -6.06 19.91 -0.02
C ILE A 231 -6.90 20.93 0.75
N ASP A 232 -6.90 22.18 0.27
CA ASP A 232 -7.69 23.25 0.89
C ASP A 232 -9.18 23.11 0.58
N GLU A 233 -9.53 22.77 -0.67
CA GLU A 233 -10.90 22.59 -1.15
C GLU A 233 -11.13 21.18 -1.69
N TRP A 234 -12.19 20.53 -1.21
CA TRP A 234 -12.58 19.21 -1.71
C TRP A 234 -12.81 19.25 -3.23
N PRO A 235 -12.32 18.27 -4.01
CA PRO A 235 -12.52 18.27 -5.45
C PRO A 235 -13.99 18.37 -5.84
N LEU A 236 -14.26 19.07 -6.94
CA LEU A 236 -15.63 19.22 -7.47
C LEU A 236 -16.23 17.85 -7.79
N ASP A 237 -17.55 17.76 -7.77
CA ASP A 237 -18.26 16.51 -8.08
C ASP A 237 -17.87 15.91 -9.44
N GLU A 238 -17.63 16.76 -10.43
CA GLU A 238 -17.17 16.33 -11.76
C GLU A 238 -15.76 15.72 -11.72
N ASP A 239 -14.86 16.28 -10.89
CA ASP A 239 -13.51 15.76 -10.71
C ASP A 239 -13.50 14.47 -9.88
N MET A 240 -14.27 14.44 -8.79
CA MET A 240 -14.51 13.23 -8.00
C MET A 240 -15.02 12.11 -8.90
N GLU A 241 -16.00 12.42 -9.75
CA GLU A 241 -16.60 11.48 -10.66
C GLU A 241 -15.65 11.06 -11.79
N ALA A 242 -14.75 11.93 -12.27
CA ALA A 242 -13.88 11.62 -13.41
C ALA A 242 -12.54 10.98 -13.02
N LYS A 243 -12.00 11.31 -11.83
CA LYS A 243 -10.57 11.10 -11.53
C LYS A 243 -10.30 10.32 -10.24
N PHE A 244 -11.26 10.19 -9.33
CA PHE A 244 -11.04 9.62 -8.01
C PHE A 244 -11.85 8.34 -7.77
N HIS A 245 -11.37 7.55 -6.82
CA HIS A 245 -11.85 6.21 -6.47
C HIS A 245 -12.20 6.16 -4.98
N ASP A 246 -12.88 7.17 -4.45
CA ASP A 246 -13.33 7.18 -3.06
C ASP A 246 -14.60 6.33 -2.91
N TYR A 247 -14.61 5.47 -1.89
CA TYR A 247 -15.70 4.54 -1.65
C TYR A 247 -16.43 4.86 -0.33
N ASP A 248 -17.75 4.60 -0.29
CA ASP A 248 -18.57 4.71 0.92
C ASP A 248 -18.31 3.54 1.88
N TRP A 249 -19.08 3.48 2.97
CA TRP A 249 -18.95 2.42 3.98
C TRP A 249 -19.36 1.02 3.48
N ASP A 250 -20.27 0.95 2.51
CA ASP A 250 -20.67 -0.29 1.82
C ASP A 250 -19.69 -0.65 0.69
N GLY A 251 -18.65 0.18 0.52
CA GLY A 251 -17.62 0.06 -0.49
C GLY A 251 -18.03 0.56 -1.86
N ASN A 252 -19.21 1.17 -2.05
CA ASN A 252 -19.65 1.68 -3.35
C ASN A 252 -18.90 2.96 -3.73
N LEU A 253 -18.67 3.15 -5.03
CA LEU A 253 -17.98 4.34 -5.52
C LEU A 253 -18.84 5.58 -5.27
N ILE A 254 -18.26 6.58 -4.61
CA ILE A 254 -18.91 7.85 -4.34
C ILE A 254 -18.96 8.64 -5.64
N THR A 255 -20.18 8.88 -6.15
CA THR A 255 -20.43 9.62 -7.39
C THR A 255 -21.52 10.67 -7.22
N ARG A 256 -21.68 11.54 -8.23
CA ARG A 256 -22.64 12.65 -8.21
C ARG A 256 -24.09 12.19 -8.02
N ASP A 257 -24.47 11.01 -8.50
CA ASP A 257 -25.86 10.54 -8.52
C ASP A 257 -26.31 9.90 -7.19
N TRP A 258 -25.40 9.72 -6.24
CA TRP A 258 -25.67 9.25 -4.88
C TRP A 258 -26.28 10.37 -4.00
N LYS A 259 -27.29 11.08 -4.52
CA LYS A 259 -27.87 12.30 -3.94
C LYS A 259 -28.85 12.08 -2.79
N GLU A 260 -29.43 10.89 -2.66
CA GLU A 260 -30.58 10.72 -1.75
C GLU A 260 -30.22 10.26 -0.33
N GLY A 261 -28.98 9.79 -0.08
CA GLY A 261 -28.54 9.35 1.25
C GLY A 261 -27.25 10.00 1.77
N TRP A 262 -26.40 10.52 0.89
CA TRP A 262 -25.11 11.13 1.24
C TRP A 262 -25.18 12.63 1.06
N ASN A 263 -25.84 13.29 2.00
CA ASN A 263 -25.76 14.74 2.03
C ASN A 263 -24.38 15.10 2.61
N ARG A 264 -23.40 15.20 1.69
CA ARG A 264 -21.95 15.41 1.89
C ARG A 264 -21.61 16.50 2.91
N ASP A 265 -22.55 17.41 3.14
CA ASP A 265 -22.40 18.62 3.94
C ASP A 265 -23.51 18.80 5.01
N VAL A 266 -24.38 17.80 5.27
CA VAL A 266 -25.47 17.96 6.26
C VAL A 266 -25.00 17.99 7.70
N TYR A 267 -23.87 17.37 7.97
CA TYR A 267 -23.31 17.37 9.31
C TYR A 267 -22.26 18.46 9.40
N SER A 268 -22.47 19.41 10.30
CA SER A 268 -21.42 20.36 10.67
C SER A 268 -20.16 19.58 11.03
N GLY A 269 -19.01 19.92 10.43
CA GLY A 269 -17.71 19.29 10.72
C GLY A 269 -17.25 19.54 12.15
N TRP A 270 -15.93 19.58 12.39
CA TRP A 270 -15.41 19.97 13.70
C TRP A 270 -15.88 21.40 14.04
N THR A 271 -16.90 21.53 14.90
CA THR A 271 -17.49 22.82 15.27
C THR A 271 -16.93 23.36 16.57
N SER A 272 -16.26 22.51 17.36
CA SER A 272 -15.61 22.93 18.59
C SER A 272 -14.50 23.94 18.32
N SER A 273 -14.48 24.96 19.16
CA SER A 273 -13.32 25.86 19.30
C SER A 273 -12.10 25.17 19.95
N GLN A 274 -12.30 24.00 20.54
CA GLN A 274 -11.26 23.26 21.26
C GLN A 274 -10.82 22.05 20.42
N GLY A 275 -9.51 21.84 20.45
CA GLY A 275 -8.77 20.93 19.59
C GLY A 275 -8.00 19.86 20.38
N PRO A 276 -6.97 19.26 19.77
CA PRO A 276 -6.14 18.24 20.40
C PRO A 276 -5.36 18.73 21.64
N LEU A 277 -5.08 20.03 21.74
CA LEU A 277 -4.37 20.58 22.90
C LEU A 277 -5.25 20.48 24.15
N ARG A 278 -6.53 20.79 24.05
CA ARG A 278 -7.49 20.68 25.16
C ARG A 278 -7.47 19.30 25.82
N SER A 279 -7.47 18.25 25.00
CA SER A 279 -7.49 16.87 25.46
C SER A 279 -6.15 16.42 26.01
N THR A 280 -5.06 16.93 25.45
CA THR A 280 -3.73 16.75 26.02
C THR A 280 -3.67 17.34 27.44
N VAL A 281 -4.20 18.55 27.61
CA VAL A 281 -4.23 19.23 28.91
C VAL A 281 -5.13 18.48 29.89
N GLU A 282 -6.26 17.95 29.45
CA GLU A 282 -7.12 17.14 30.31
C GLU A 282 -6.47 15.81 30.71
N ALA A 283 -5.73 15.19 29.80
CA ALA A 283 -4.94 14.00 30.12
C ALA A 283 -3.87 14.32 31.19
N LEU A 284 -3.19 15.46 31.08
CA LEU A 284 -2.11 15.88 31.97
C LEU A 284 -2.58 16.42 33.34
N PHE A 285 -3.65 17.23 33.38
CA PHE A 285 -4.07 18.00 34.56
C PHE A 285 -5.56 17.88 34.91
N GLY A 286 -6.33 17.15 34.12
CA GLY A 286 -7.76 16.95 34.34
C GLY A 286 -8.07 15.99 35.49
N ASN A 287 -9.34 15.64 35.65
CA ASN A 287 -9.75 14.69 36.68
C ASN A 287 -9.16 13.30 36.40
N GLU A 288 -8.72 12.57 37.42
CA GLU A 288 -8.00 11.27 37.29
C GLU A 288 -6.65 11.36 36.54
N SER A 289 -6.11 12.56 36.33
CA SER A 289 -4.73 12.72 35.87
C SER A 289 -3.73 12.34 36.95
N TYR A 290 -2.48 12.08 36.56
CA TYR A 290 -1.39 11.77 37.50
C TYR A 290 -1.33 12.75 38.69
N PRO A 291 -1.38 14.09 38.50
CA PRO A 291 -1.38 15.01 39.63
C PRO A 291 -2.53 14.85 40.61
N ARG A 292 -3.75 14.55 40.11
CA ARG A 292 -4.92 14.33 40.97
C ARG A 292 -4.78 13.04 41.77
N VAL A 293 -4.49 11.94 41.10
CA VAL A 293 -4.31 10.63 41.74
C VAL A 293 -3.19 10.68 42.78
N MET A 294 -2.11 11.39 42.49
CA MET A 294 -1.01 11.59 43.42
C MET A 294 -1.41 12.43 44.64
N LEU A 295 -2.14 13.54 44.44
CA LEU A 295 -2.62 14.36 45.56
C LEU A 295 -3.65 13.63 46.42
N ASP A 296 -4.56 12.87 45.82
CA ASP A 296 -5.55 12.07 46.53
C ASP A 296 -4.85 11.01 47.40
N PHE A 297 -3.89 10.28 46.80
CA PHE A 297 -3.04 9.33 47.54
C PHE A 297 -2.30 9.99 48.70
N LEU A 298 -1.68 11.16 48.48
CA LEU A 298 -0.96 11.88 49.51
C LEU A 298 -1.90 12.40 50.60
N GLY A 299 -3.08 12.89 50.26
CA GLY A 299 -4.09 13.38 51.20
C GLY A 299 -4.67 12.26 52.07
N GLU A 300 -4.88 11.07 51.49
CA GLU A 300 -5.29 9.87 52.23
C GLU A 300 -4.19 9.36 53.16
N THR A 301 -2.93 9.42 52.72
CA THR A 301 -1.79 8.89 53.49
C THR A 301 -1.29 9.87 54.56
N PHE A 302 -1.34 11.17 54.27
CA PHE A 302 -0.84 12.27 55.11
C PHE A 302 -1.90 13.38 55.25
N PRO A 303 -3.00 13.13 55.99
CA PRO A 303 -4.08 14.10 56.14
C PRO A 303 -3.62 15.41 56.82
N ASP A 304 -2.56 15.35 57.64
CA ASP A 304 -1.97 16.52 58.30
C ASP A 304 -1.04 17.34 57.38
N GLY A 305 -0.85 16.93 56.12
CA GLY A 305 0.03 17.58 55.15
C GLY A 305 1.54 17.36 55.39
N ASN A 306 1.91 16.77 56.53
CA ASN A 306 3.29 16.54 56.93
C ASN A 306 3.82 15.20 56.39
N ILE A 307 4.70 15.26 55.40
CA ILE A 307 5.39 14.08 54.86
C ILE A 307 6.70 13.88 55.63
N PRO A 308 6.90 12.75 56.34
CA PRO A 308 8.12 12.51 57.13
C PRO A 308 9.41 12.54 56.29
N ASP A 309 10.46 13.15 56.85
CA ASP A 309 11.77 13.31 56.21
C ASP A 309 12.51 11.99 55.97
N ASN A 310 12.41 11.08 56.94
CA ASN A 310 13.01 9.75 56.87
C ASN A 310 11.91 8.73 57.10
N PHE A 311 11.42 8.13 56.01
CA PHE A 311 10.71 6.89 56.12
C PHE A 311 11.67 5.83 56.63
N ASN A 312 11.50 5.41 57.88
CA ASN A 312 12.33 4.37 58.46
C ASN A 312 12.10 3.09 57.64
N THR A 313 13.08 2.69 56.83
CA THR A 313 12.96 1.58 55.85
C THR A 313 12.72 0.22 56.52
N SER A 314 12.72 0.17 57.86
CA SER A 314 12.36 -0.99 58.67
C SER A 314 10.84 -1.16 58.91
N ASP A 315 10.02 -0.13 58.68
CA ASP A 315 8.57 -0.20 58.87
C ASP A 315 7.85 -0.70 57.60
N GLU A 316 7.02 -1.73 57.73
CA GLU A 316 6.30 -2.34 56.60
C GLU A 316 5.27 -1.39 55.99
N ALA A 317 4.55 -0.64 56.83
CA ALA A 317 3.51 0.29 56.38
C ALA A 317 4.11 1.40 55.52
N SER A 318 5.22 1.96 55.99
CA SER A 318 6.06 2.92 55.28
C SER A 318 6.51 2.43 53.89
N ARG A 319 7.06 1.22 53.80
CA ARG A 319 7.46 0.62 52.51
C ARG A 319 6.26 0.36 51.60
N ALA A 320 5.14 -0.06 52.16
CA ALA A 320 3.92 -0.30 51.41
C ALA A 320 3.38 1.00 50.79
N SER A 321 3.33 2.09 51.57
CA SER A 321 2.93 3.41 51.08
C SER A 321 3.88 3.92 49.99
N GLN A 322 5.20 3.78 50.19
CA GLN A 322 6.17 4.15 49.17
C GLN A 322 5.96 3.34 47.89
N ARG A 323 5.80 2.01 47.98
CA ARG A 323 5.54 1.15 46.80
C ARG A 323 4.26 1.57 46.07
N LYS A 324 3.19 1.91 46.79
CA LYS A 324 1.92 2.38 46.20
C LYS A 324 2.11 3.72 45.48
N GLY A 325 2.67 4.72 46.13
CA GLY A 325 2.89 6.04 45.53
C GLY A 325 3.83 5.97 44.31
N CYS A 326 4.87 5.14 44.39
CA CYS A 326 5.82 4.93 43.29
C CYS A 326 5.29 4.06 42.14
N ALA A 327 4.18 3.36 42.34
CA ALA A 327 3.50 2.60 41.30
C ALA A 327 2.52 3.46 40.49
N ILE A 328 2.23 4.69 40.93
CA ILE A 328 1.41 5.62 40.16
C ILE A 328 2.20 6.05 38.93
N ASP A 329 1.72 5.69 37.75
CA ASP A 329 2.43 5.94 36.49
C ASP A 329 2.33 7.43 36.10
N PRO A 330 3.47 8.14 36.04
CA PRO A 330 3.49 9.49 35.54
C PRO A 330 3.41 9.54 34.01
N PRO A 331 2.91 10.65 33.44
CA PRO A 331 2.88 10.83 32.01
C PRO A 331 4.29 10.83 31.45
N LEU A 332 4.41 10.28 30.24
CA LEU A 332 5.66 10.12 29.51
C LEU A 332 6.68 9.22 30.18
N ARG A 333 6.44 8.51 31.31
CA ARG A 333 7.50 7.78 32.06
C ARG A 333 8.53 7.01 31.19
N ALA A 334 8.07 6.38 30.11
CA ALA A 334 8.90 5.63 29.16
C ALA A 334 9.60 6.47 28.07
N TRP A 335 9.33 7.77 28.02
CA TRP A 335 9.88 8.73 27.07
C TRP A 335 11.37 8.93 27.32
N GLN A 336 12.15 8.60 26.30
CA GLN A 336 13.59 8.75 26.31
C GLN A 336 13.96 9.38 24.98
N LEU A 337 14.59 10.55 25.00
CA LEU A 337 15.24 11.03 23.79
C LEU A 337 16.64 10.39 23.69
N PRO A 338 17.11 10.13 22.48
CA PRO A 338 18.46 9.62 22.27
C PRO A 338 19.47 10.71 22.58
N TYR A 339 20.46 10.33 23.36
CA TYR A 339 21.46 11.25 23.91
C TYR A 339 22.23 11.95 22.78
N ASN A 340 22.10 13.27 22.71
CA ASN A 340 22.93 14.14 21.87
C ASN A 340 23.07 15.52 22.51
N SER A 341 24.12 16.25 22.13
CA SER A 341 24.47 17.58 22.68
C SER A 341 23.37 18.66 22.64
N ARG A 342 22.31 18.48 21.85
CA ARG A 342 21.16 19.39 21.81
C ARG A 342 20.03 18.98 22.76
N ASN A 343 20.00 17.71 23.15
CA ASN A 343 19.04 17.14 24.07
C ASN A 343 19.60 17.02 25.50
N ASP A 344 20.87 17.33 25.76
CA ASP A 344 21.49 17.23 27.09
C ASP A 344 20.60 17.82 28.20
N LYS A 345 20.05 19.02 28.01
CA LYS A 345 19.14 19.65 28.98
C LYS A 345 17.84 18.87 29.20
N PHE A 346 17.30 18.26 28.15
CA PHE A 346 16.08 17.45 28.22
C PHE A 346 16.36 16.08 28.85
N ASP A 347 17.44 15.42 28.44
CA ASP A 347 17.85 14.11 28.93
C ASP A 347 18.36 14.16 30.38
N ASP A 348 18.87 15.31 30.84
CA ASP A 348 19.14 15.55 32.25
C ASP A 348 17.85 15.82 33.03
N TRP A 349 16.95 16.61 32.45
CA TRP A 349 15.69 17.01 33.10
C TRP A 349 14.72 15.85 33.27
N TYR A 350 14.53 15.04 32.23
CA TYR A 350 13.46 14.06 32.15
C TYR A 350 13.59 12.93 33.19
N PRO A 351 14.75 12.25 33.31
CA PRO A 351 15.01 11.32 34.40
C PRO A 351 14.93 12.00 35.76
N SER A 352 15.28 13.30 35.87
CA SER A 352 15.20 14.02 37.15
C SER A 352 13.76 14.18 37.67
N ILE A 353 12.73 14.09 36.82
CA ILE A 353 11.32 14.15 37.25
C ILE A 353 10.99 12.89 38.09
N TYR A 354 11.57 11.73 37.73
CA TYR A 354 11.18 10.41 38.25
C TYR A 354 12.32 9.63 38.94
N ASN A 355 13.54 10.17 38.97
CA ASN A 355 14.69 9.53 39.58
C ASN A 355 14.58 9.48 41.10
N GLY A 356 14.61 8.27 41.65
CA GLY A 356 14.57 8.02 43.09
C GLY A 356 13.20 8.34 43.68
N CYS A 357 12.26 7.40 43.56
CA CYS A 357 10.93 7.61 44.12
C CYS A 357 10.93 7.45 45.65
N THR A 358 10.73 8.57 46.35
CA THR A 358 10.53 8.66 47.80
C THR A 358 9.30 9.50 48.07
N LEU A 359 8.57 9.22 49.16
CA LEU A 359 7.29 9.90 49.46
C LEU A 359 7.45 11.43 49.56
N LYS A 360 8.56 11.92 50.15
CA LYS A 360 8.86 13.37 50.23
C LYS A 360 9.12 14.03 48.86
N LYS A 361 9.53 13.25 47.85
CA LYS A 361 9.75 13.76 46.48
C LYS A 361 8.49 13.71 45.62
N LEU A 362 7.42 13.03 46.04
CA LEU A 362 6.20 12.91 45.25
C LEU A 362 5.52 14.26 44.96
N PRO A 363 5.30 15.17 45.94
CA PRO A 363 4.78 16.51 45.63
C PRO A 363 5.66 17.27 44.63
N LYS A 364 6.99 17.13 44.76
CA LYS A 364 7.95 17.80 43.86
C LYS A 364 7.84 17.29 42.42
N SER A 365 7.53 16.01 42.23
CA SER A 365 7.30 15.45 40.89
C SER A 365 6.15 16.13 40.16
N LEU A 366 5.14 16.64 40.89
CA LEU A 366 4.03 17.42 40.33
C LEU A 366 4.52 18.75 39.76
N PHE A 367 5.32 19.48 40.54
CA PHE A 367 5.92 20.73 40.09
C PHE A 367 6.88 20.52 38.93
N ARG A 368 7.72 19.46 38.99
CA ARG A 368 8.64 19.12 37.89
C ARG A 368 7.94 18.71 36.61
N MET A 369 6.79 18.04 36.71
CA MET A 369 5.97 17.75 35.53
C MET A 369 5.55 19.05 34.83
N ALA A 370 5.08 20.06 35.58
CA ALA A 370 4.74 21.37 35.02
C ALA A 370 5.98 22.08 34.47
N GLN A 371 7.10 22.06 35.20
CA GLN A 371 8.37 22.69 34.78
C GLN A 371 8.97 22.01 33.54
N GLY A 372 8.67 20.73 33.29
CA GLY A 372 9.03 20.05 32.04
C GLY A 372 8.39 20.68 30.80
N LEU A 373 7.24 21.34 30.93
CA LEU A 373 6.63 22.09 29.84
C LEU A 373 7.40 23.38 29.52
N GLN A 374 8.12 23.97 30.47
CA GLN A 374 9.02 25.10 30.18
C GLN A 374 10.20 24.66 29.30
N HIS A 375 10.77 23.48 29.57
CA HIS A 375 11.96 22.99 28.89
C HIS A 375 11.67 22.25 27.59
N SER A 376 10.52 21.57 27.51
CA SER A 376 10.18 20.69 26.38
C SER A 376 8.69 20.57 26.14
N ALA A 377 7.99 21.71 26.22
CA ALA A 377 6.58 21.80 25.84
C ALA A 377 6.33 21.22 24.45
N VAL A 378 7.18 21.53 23.47
CA VAL A 378 6.98 21.10 22.08
C VAL A 378 6.92 19.57 21.97
N SER A 379 7.79 18.84 22.69
CA SER A 379 7.73 17.38 22.67
C SER A 379 6.54 16.84 23.46
N THR A 380 6.31 17.34 24.67
CA THR A 380 5.28 16.81 25.58
C THR A 380 3.88 17.08 25.03
N LEU A 381 3.60 18.33 24.62
CA LEU A 381 2.34 18.70 23.99
C LEU A 381 2.23 18.10 22.60
N GLY A 382 3.32 18.02 21.83
CA GLY A 382 3.32 17.37 20.51
C GLY A 382 2.90 15.91 20.57
N VAL A 383 3.44 15.14 21.52
CA VAL A 383 3.06 13.72 21.74
C VAL A 383 1.62 13.61 22.23
N GLY A 384 1.19 14.47 23.14
CA GLY A 384 -0.19 14.49 23.61
C GLY A 384 -1.19 14.79 22.49
N MET A 385 -0.90 15.79 21.66
CA MET A 385 -1.74 16.17 20.51
C MET A 385 -1.74 15.07 19.45
N TYR A 386 -0.61 14.39 19.23
CA TYR A 386 -0.56 13.18 18.40
C TYR A 386 -1.52 12.10 18.93
N LEU A 387 -1.46 11.77 20.22
CA LEU A 387 -2.33 10.76 20.82
C LEU A 387 -3.81 11.17 20.75
N ALA A 388 -4.12 12.46 20.94
CA ALA A 388 -5.46 13.01 20.77
C ALA A 388 -5.96 12.86 19.33
N ASN A 389 -5.15 13.27 18.35
CA ASN A 389 -5.49 13.15 16.93
C ASN A 389 -5.72 11.70 16.51
N VAL A 390 -4.84 10.78 16.92
CA VAL A 390 -5.03 9.34 16.69
C VAL A 390 -6.33 8.87 17.33
N GLY A 391 -6.57 9.27 18.59
CA GLY A 391 -7.75 8.91 19.34
C GLY A 391 -9.06 9.24 18.61
N VAL A 392 -9.22 10.50 18.21
CA VAL A 392 -10.43 10.96 17.50
C VAL A 392 -10.58 10.30 16.15
N LEU A 393 -9.50 10.18 15.37
CA LEU A 393 -9.56 9.58 14.05
C LEU A 393 -9.88 8.08 14.12
N GLN A 394 -9.30 7.34 15.07
CA GLN A 394 -9.57 5.91 15.23
C GLN A 394 -10.97 5.64 15.81
N ASP A 395 -11.45 6.47 16.75
CA ASP A 395 -12.84 6.39 17.22
C ASP A 395 -13.82 6.61 16.07
N ALA A 396 -13.63 7.69 15.30
CA ALA A 396 -14.46 7.97 14.15
C ALA A 396 -14.35 6.90 13.05
N ALA A 397 -13.16 6.32 12.83
CA ALA A 397 -12.94 5.23 11.88
C ALA A 397 -13.57 3.91 12.33
N SER A 398 -13.83 3.73 13.63
CA SER A 398 -14.47 2.53 14.16
C SER A 398 -15.96 2.46 13.79
N SER A 399 -16.56 3.61 13.48
CA SER A 399 -17.94 3.71 12.98
C SER A 399 -18.18 2.86 11.73
N ASP A 400 -19.39 2.33 11.60
CA ASP A 400 -19.85 1.69 10.38
C ASP A 400 -20.18 2.70 9.26
N ALA A 401 -20.27 3.99 9.58
CA ALA A 401 -20.42 5.04 8.56
C ALA A 401 -19.07 5.54 8.00
N ALA A 402 -17.94 5.00 8.47
CA ALA A 402 -16.63 5.36 7.97
C ALA A 402 -16.39 4.77 6.57
N ARG A 403 -15.77 5.56 5.69
CA ARG A 403 -15.44 5.18 4.32
C ARG A 403 -14.42 4.06 4.26
N MET A 404 -14.41 3.35 3.14
CA MET A 404 -13.55 2.20 2.94
C MET A 404 -12.37 2.59 2.06
N ILE A 405 -11.15 2.25 2.50
CA ILE A 405 -9.95 2.44 1.70
C ILE A 405 -9.47 1.10 1.16
N TYR A 406 -9.22 1.07 -0.15
CA TYR A 406 -8.80 -0.12 -0.89
C TYR A 406 -7.40 0.04 -1.48
N ASN A 407 -6.67 -1.07 -1.57
CA ASN A 407 -5.40 -1.16 -2.28
C ASN A 407 -5.53 -2.24 -3.36
N LEU A 408 -5.34 -1.84 -4.62
CA LEU A 408 -5.23 -2.80 -5.71
C LEU A 408 -3.76 -3.19 -5.88
N THR A 409 -3.41 -4.41 -5.47
CA THR A 409 -2.04 -4.94 -5.57
C THR A 409 -1.74 -5.43 -6.98
N GLY A 410 -0.50 -5.21 -7.44
CA GLY A 410 -0.01 -5.68 -8.73
C GLY A 410 0.67 -7.05 -8.61
N ALA A 411 0.84 -7.73 -9.73
CA ALA A 411 1.64 -8.95 -9.82
C ALA A 411 3.04 -8.63 -10.38
N ASP A 412 4.08 -9.21 -9.82
CA ASP A 412 5.43 -9.08 -10.36
C ASP A 412 5.55 -9.84 -11.68
N PHE A 413 5.69 -9.10 -12.78
CA PHE A 413 5.93 -9.68 -14.09
C PHE A 413 7.42 -9.62 -14.43
N VAL A 414 8.00 -10.78 -14.69
CA VAL A 414 9.36 -10.90 -15.22
C VAL A 414 9.28 -10.76 -16.74
N ALA A 415 9.47 -9.54 -17.22
CA ALA A 415 9.53 -9.29 -18.66
C ALA A 415 10.85 -9.82 -19.25
N PRO A 416 10.83 -10.66 -20.29
CA PRO A 416 12.06 -11.03 -21.00
C PRO A 416 12.63 -9.78 -21.69
N ARG A 417 13.85 -9.38 -21.31
CA ARG A 417 14.56 -8.31 -22.02
C ARG A 417 15.09 -8.86 -23.35
N TYR A 418 14.51 -8.42 -24.46
CA TYR A 418 15.02 -8.73 -25.79
C TYR A 418 16.38 -8.06 -25.99
N ASN A 419 17.44 -8.86 -26.15
CA ASN A 419 18.76 -8.34 -26.52
C ASN A 419 18.72 -7.94 -28.00
N ILE A 420 18.94 -6.66 -28.29
CA ILE A 420 18.99 -6.12 -29.65
C ILE A 420 19.97 -6.91 -30.53
N GLY A 421 21.10 -7.35 -29.97
CA GLY A 421 22.07 -8.19 -30.69
C GLY A 421 21.52 -9.56 -31.08
N ALA A 422 20.73 -10.18 -30.20
CA ALA A 422 20.10 -11.47 -30.48
C ALA A 422 19.02 -11.34 -31.56
N VAL A 423 18.21 -10.27 -31.50
CA VAL A 423 17.20 -9.98 -32.52
C VAL A 423 17.86 -9.75 -33.88
N PHE A 424 18.91 -8.92 -33.93
CA PHE A 424 19.66 -8.65 -35.16
C PHE A 424 20.23 -9.94 -35.76
N THR A 425 20.85 -10.79 -34.94
CA THR A 425 21.44 -12.06 -35.38
C THR A 425 20.37 -12.98 -35.97
N LEU A 426 19.23 -13.10 -35.30
CA LEU A 426 18.12 -13.94 -35.76
C LEU A 426 17.52 -13.41 -37.08
N SER A 427 17.36 -12.10 -37.21
CA SER A 427 16.86 -11.46 -38.43
C SER A 427 17.81 -11.65 -39.62
N VAL A 428 19.13 -11.56 -39.40
CA VAL A 428 20.14 -11.82 -40.45
C VAL A 428 20.12 -13.28 -40.87
N LEU A 429 20.05 -14.22 -39.93
CA LEU A 429 19.96 -15.65 -40.23
C LEU A 429 18.71 -16.00 -41.06
N LEU A 430 17.56 -15.45 -40.67
CA LEU A 430 16.30 -15.63 -41.42
C LEU A 430 16.37 -14.98 -42.80
N GLY A 431 16.94 -13.78 -42.89
CA GLY A 431 17.14 -13.09 -44.17
C GLY A 431 18.05 -13.88 -45.11
N LEU A 432 19.15 -14.44 -44.60
CA LEU A 432 20.05 -15.31 -45.36
C LEU A 432 19.34 -16.57 -45.85
N GLN A 433 18.52 -17.19 -44.99
CA GLN A 433 17.76 -18.39 -45.37
C GLN A 433 16.78 -18.10 -46.51
N VAL A 434 16.04 -16.99 -46.44
CA VAL A 434 15.13 -16.56 -47.51
C VAL A 434 15.91 -16.26 -48.79
N LEU A 435 17.07 -15.62 -48.69
CA LEU A 435 17.92 -15.30 -49.84
C LEU A 435 18.47 -16.57 -50.51
N LEU A 436 18.92 -17.56 -49.73
CA LEU A 436 19.37 -18.85 -50.24
C LEU A 436 18.24 -19.62 -50.94
N LEU A 437 17.03 -19.59 -50.38
CA LEU A 437 15.85 -20.19 -51.01
C LEU A 437 15.47 -19.48 -52.32
N ALA A 438 15.59 -18.15 -52.37
CA ALA A 438 15.35 -17.37 -53.58
C ALA A 438 16.40 -17.68 -54.66
N LEU A 439 17.69 -17.77 -54.28
CA LEU A 439 18.76 -18.16 -55.19
C LEU A 439 18.60 -19.60 -55.68
N LEU A 440 18.19 -20.53 -54.81
CA LEU A 440 17.89 -21.90 -55.21
C LEU A 440 16.72 -21.95 -56.20
N THR A 441 15.67 -21.19 -55.93
CA THR A 441 14.52 -21.06 -56.84
C THR A 441 14.96 -20.51 -58.19
N TYR A 442 15.75 -19.44 -58.20
CA TYR A 442 16.32 -18.86 -59.42
C TYR A 442 17.21 -19.85 -60.17
N TYR A 443 18.03 -20.62 -59.44
CA TYR A 443 18.88 -21.67 -60.00
C TYR A 443 18.04 -22.76 -60.67
N ILE A 444 16.97 -23.22 -60.04
CA ILE A 444 16.05 -24.21 -60.62
C ILE A 444 15.40 -23.67 -61.89
N TYR A 445 15.00 -22.39 -61.93
CA TYR A 445 14.41 -21.76 -63.13
C TYR A 445 15.43 -21.48 -64.24
N SER A 446 16.72 -21.36 -63.92
CA SER A 446 17.78 -21.08 -64.90
C SER A 446 18.44 -22.35 -65.44
N LEU A 447 18.22 -23.50 -64.81
CA LEU A 447 18.54 -24.78 -65.42
C LEU A 447 17.60 -25.02 -66.61
N PRO A 448 18.12 -25.29 -67.82
CA PRO A 448 17.28 -25.64 -68.95
C PRO A 448 16.54 -26.93 -68.62
N THR A 449 15.22 -26.83 -68.44
CA THR A 449 14.36 -28.00 -68.28
C THR A 449 14.47 -28.81 -69.57
N TRP A 450 15.04 -30.01 -69.47
CA TRP A 450 15.25 -30.94 -70.58
C TRP A 450 13.97 -31.31 -71.36
N THR A 451 12.78 -31.06 -70.79
CA THR A 451 11.48 -31.25 -71.42
C THR A 451 10.49 -30.20 -70.90
N ASP A 452 9.59 -29.68 -71.76
CA ASP A 452 8.51 -28.76 -71.35
C ASP A 452 7.33 -29.51 -70.69
N THR A 453 7.28 -30.84 -70.80
CA THR A 453 6.29 -31.73 -70.18
C THR A 453 6.95 -33.05 -69.75
N LEU A 454 6.48 -33.63 -68.64
CA LEU A 454 6.87 -34.99 -68.22
C LEU A 454 6.04 -36.01 -69.04
N ASP A 455 6.30 -36.10 -70.34
CA ASP A 455 5.59 -37.00 -71.25
C ASP A 455 6.17 -38.43 -71.19
N GLY A 456 5.40 -39.44 -71.63
CA GLY A 456 5.77 -40.85 -71.55
C GLY A 456 7.13 -41.19 -72.18
N ILE A 457 7.56 -40.40 -73.17
CA ILE A 457 8.87 -40.49 -73.84
C ILE A 457 10.02 -40.10 -72.90
N ALA A 458 9.82 -39.11 -72.02
CA ALA A 458 10.82 -38.68 -71.04
C ALA A 458 11.03 -39.76 -69.96
N MET A 459 9.94 -40.39 -69.50
CA MET A 459 9.98 -41.54 -68.59
C MET A 459 10.61 -42.78 -69.24
N MET A 460 10.37 -43.03 -70.52
CA MET A 460 11.00 -44.12 -71.27
C MET A 460 12.52 -43.93 -71.39
N ARG A 461 13.01 -42.71 -71.64
CA ARG A 461 14.47 -42.42 -71.65
C ARG A 461 15.12 -42.64 -70.27
N ILE A 462 14.49 -42.21 -69.18
CA ILE A 462 15.00 -42.50 -67.82
C ILE A 462 15.05 -44.01 -67.56
N GLY A 463 13.99 -44.74 -67.93
CA GLY A 463 13.92 -46.20 -67.77
C GLY A 463 14.96 -46.96 -68.58
N THR A 464 15.25 -46.51 -69.81
CA THR A 464 16.30 -47.10 -70.66
C THR A 464 17.71 -46.75 -70.18
N GLN A 465 17.95 -45.55 -69.67
CA GLN A 465 19.26 -45.13 -69.14
C GLN A 465 19.61 -45.75 -67.78
N LEU A 466 18.62 -46.15 -66.97
CA LEU A 466 18.84 -46.91 -65.74
C LEU A 466 19.33 -48.35 -66.00
N ARG A 467 19.14 -48.87 -67.22
CA ARG A 467 19.57 -50.22 -67.60
C ARG A 467 21.07 -50.28 -67.93
N ASP A 468 21.63 -49.20 -68.49
CA ASP A 468 23.03 -49.12 -68.91
C ASP A 468 23.79 -48.07 -68.08
N SER A 469 24.37 -48.53 -66.97
CA SER A 469 25.03 -47.74 -65.94
C SER A 469 26.45 -47.24 -66.32
N ALA A 470 26.61 -46.63 -67.50
CA ALA A 470 27.86 -45.98 -67.85
C ALA A 470 27.65 -44.77 -68.80
N LEU A 471 28.07 -43.59 -68.31
CA LEU A 471 28.15 -42.29 -69.00
C LEU A 471 26.83 -41.53 -69.23
N LEU A 472 26.46 -40.69 -68.27
CA LEU A 472 25.47 -39.63 -68.43
C LEU A 472 26.03 -38.52 -69.34
N THR A 473 25.85 -38.64 -70.66
CA THR A 473 26.03 -37.51 -71.60
C THR A 473 24.96 -36.43 -71.35
N PRO A 474 25.26 -35.13 -71.58
CA PRO A 474 24.32 -34.06 -71.30
C PRO A 474 23.03 -34.22 -72.13
N LEU A 475 21.89 -34.05 -71.47
CA LEU A 475 20.56 -34.16 -72.06
C LEU A 475 20.33 -33.04 -73.07
N ARG A 476 20.72 -33.28 -74.33
CA ARG A 476 20.51 -32.39 -75.48
C ARG A 476 19.06 -32.47 -75.97
N ARG A 477 18.56 -31.36 -76.51
CA ARG A 477 17.25 -31.26 -77.20
C ARG A 477 17.12 -32.36 -78.27
N VAL A 478 15.95 -33.00 -78.31
CA VAL A 478 15.64 -34.12 -79.22
C VAL A 478 15.79 -33.67 -80.67
N ASP A 479 16.61 -34.40 -81.41
CA ASP A 479 16.81 -34.23 -82.85
C ASP A 479 15.90 -35.19 -83.62
N GLU A 480 15.58 -34.87 -84.88
CA GLU A 480 14.69 -35.70 -85.71
C GLU A 480 15.22 -37.14 -85.89
N ASP A 481 16.53 -37.30 -85.92
CA ASP A 481 17.20 -38.61 -86.04
C ASP A 481 17.04 -39.50 -84.80
N ASP A 482 16.85 -38.92 -83.61
CA ASP A 482 16.62 -39.67 -82.37
C ASP A 482 15.20 -40.26 -82.34
N MET A 483 14.22 -39.54 -82.88
CA MET A 483 12.82 -40.00 -82.97
C MET A 483 12.70 -41.25 -83.85
N VAL A 484 13.48 -41.32 -84.92
CA VAL A 484 13.51 -42.47 -85.84
C VAL A 484 14.07 -43.72 -85.14
N ARG A 485 15.12 -43.56 -84.30
CA ARG A 485 15.70 -44.68 -83.54
C ARG A 485 14.82 -45.18 -82.40
N LEU A 486 13.97 -44.33 -81.84
CA LEU A 486 13.02 -44.71 -80.78
C LEU A 486 11.71 -45.31 -81.34
N GLY A 487 11.36 -45.04 -82.60
CA GLY A 487 10.25 -45.71 -83.28
C GLY A 487 10.48 -47.20 -83.53
N GLU A 488 11.74 -47.65 -83.48
CA GLU A 488 12.14 -49.06 -83.63
C GLU A 488 12.07 -49.87 -82.33
N ILE A 489 11.84 -49.21 -81.18
CA ILE A 489 11.88 -49.85 -79.87
C ILE A 489 10.45 -49.99 -79.33
N ASP A 490 9.88 -51.18 -79.48
CA ASP A 490 8.52 -51.51 -79.02
C ASP A 490 8.47 -51.54 -77.48
N GLY A 491 7.82 -50.54 -76.88
CA GLY A 491 7.73 -50.33 -75.43
C GLY A 491 6.59 -51.10 -74.76
N LEU A 492 6.31 -52.34 -75.15
CA LEU A 492 5.25 -53.15 -74.55
C LEU A 492 5.77 -53.90 -73.31
N VAL A 493 5.78 -53.22 -72.16
CA VAL A 493 6.08 -53.85 -70.87
C VAL A 493 4.78 -54.33 -70.22
N GLY A 494 4.58 -55.65 -70.23
CA GLY A 494 3.64 -56.32 -69.33
C GLY A 494 2.34 -56.83 -69.96
N VAL A 495 2.42 -57.87 -70.78
CA VAL A 495 1.32 -58.85 -70.89
C VAL A 495 1.96 -60.23 -70.83
N VAL A 496 1.80 -60.92 -69.70
CA VAL A 496 2.19 -62.32 -69.56
C VAL A 496 1.01 -63.16 -70.06
N PRO A 497 1.14 -63.94 -71.15
CA PRO A 497 0.08 -64.85 -71.57
C PRO A 497 -0.11 -65.94 -70.52
N ARG A 498 -1.34 -66.09 -70.03
CA ARG A 498 -1.74 -67.21 -69.19
C ARG A 498 -1.89 -68.43 -70.11
N PRO A 499 -1.30 -69.60 -69.80
CA PRO A 499 -1.45 -70.76 -70.67
C PRO A 499 -2.89 -71.28 -70.58
N GLY A 500 -3.66 -71.15 -71.67
CA GLY A 500 -4.98 -71.77 -71.81
C GLY A 500 -6.11 -70.95 -72.50
N SER A 501 -5.85 -69.78 -73.09
CA SER A 501 -6.87 -69.01 -73.82
C SER A 501 -6.91 -69.31 -75.32
N THR A 502 -8.12 -69.31 -75.89
CA THR A 502 -8.39 -69.50 -77.33
C THR A 502 -8.32 -68.18 -78.09
N PRO A 503 -7.99 -68.19 -79.40
CA PRO A 503 -7.71 -66.97 -80.19
C PRO A 503 -8.90 -66.00 -80.41
N GLU A 504 -10.08 -66.29 -79.86
CA GLU A 504 -11.25 -65.40 -79.92
C GLU A 504 -11.32 -64.42 -78.72
N ASP A 505 -10.67 -64.71 -77.59
CA ASP A 505 -10.66 -63.81 -76.41
C ASP A 505 -9.61 -62.69 -76.51
N ASP A 506 -8.53 -62.90 -77.27
CA ASP A 506 -7.47 -61.90 -77.48
C ASP A 506 -7.84 -60.84 -78.54
N LEU A 507 -8.87 -61.09 -79.36
CA LEU A 507 -9.33 -60.17 -80.40
C LEU A 507 -10.30 -59.11 -79.84
N GLU A 508 -11.08 -59.42 -78.79
CA GLU A 508 -11.92 -58.42 -78.10
C GLU A 508 -11.10 -57.47 -77.22
N LEU A 509 -10.00 -57.92 -76.61
CA LEU A 509 -9.12 -57.04 -75.81
C LEU A 509 -8.29 -56.09 -76.69
N ALA A 510 -7.88 -56.53 -77.89
CA ALA A 510 -7.24 -55.68 -78.89
C ALA A 510 -8.23 -54.66 -79.52
N ALA A 511 -9.51 -55.04 -79.68
CA ALA A 511 -10.55 -54.15 -80.19
C ALA A 511 -10.96 -53.05 -79.19
N MET A 512 -10.86 -53.29 -77.87
CA MET A 512 -11.10 -52.27 -76.83
C MET A 512 -9.95 -51.26 -76.67
N ALA A 513 -8.73 -51.59 -77.08
CA ALA A 513 -7.60 -50.64 -77.10
C ALA A 513 -7.68 -49.67 -78.29
N THR A 514 -8.36 -50.05 -79.38
CA THR A 514 -8.55 -49.19 -80.56
C THR A 514 -9.72 -48.20 -80.43
N THR A 515 -10.68 -48.42 -79.54
CA THR A 515 -11.80 -47.49 -79.28
C THR A 515 -11.44 -46.30 -78.39
N LEU A 516 -10.29 -46.33 -77.69
CA LEU A 516 -9.74 -45.18 -76.97
C LEU A 516 -8.99 -44.18 -77.87
N ARG A 517 -8.75 -44.53 -79.15
CA ARG A 517 -8.06 -43.65 -80.12
C ARG A 517 -9.00 -42.71 -80.90
N GLN A 518 -10.33 -42.80 -80.68
CA GLN A 518 -11.33 -41.99 -81.39
C GLN A 518 -12.08 -40.95 -80.53
N SER A 519 -11.71 -40.73 -79.25
CA SER A 519 -12.35 -39.69 -78.41
C SER A 519 -11.43 -38.53 -78.00
N MET A 520 -10.25 -38.36 -78.61
CA MET A 520 -9.43 -37.15 -78.46
C MET A 520 -9.71 -36.17 -79.61
N GLY A 521 -10.93 -35.64 -79.61
CA GLY A 521 -11.41 -34.71 -80.62
C GLY A 521 -12.59 -33.89 -80.12
N ALA A 522 -12.51 -33.36 -78.90
CA ALA A 522 -13.43 -32.31 -78.45
C ALA A 522 -12.78 -31.49 -77.34
N SER A 523 -12.43 -30.26 -77.67
CA SER A 523 -12.09 -29.18 -76.75
C SER A 523 -13.27 -28.88 -75.82
N HIS A 524 -13.11 -29.06 -74.51
CA HIS A 524 -14.01 -28.47 -73.53
C HIS A 524 -13.25 -27.74 -72.42
N GLN A 525 -13.66 -26.48 -72.28
CA GLN A 525 -13.35 -25.47 -71.26
C GLN A 525 -13.06 -26.01 -69.85
N TYR A 526 -12.02 -25.44 -69.25
CA TYR A 526 -11.69 -25.60 -67.83
C TYR A 526 -12.60 -24.71 -66.99
N GLU A 527 -13.48 -25.32 -66.19
CA GLU A 527 -14.16 -24.67 -65.08
C GLU A 527 -13.45 -25.05 -63.78
N ILE A 528 -12.98 -24.03 -63.04
CA ILE A 528 -12.25 -24.19 -61.78
C ILE A 528 -13.27 -24.51 -60.68
N VAL A 529 -13.41 -25.79 -60.37
CA VAL A 529 -14.18 -26.26 -59.21
C VAL A 529 -13.27 -26.32 -57.98
N ARG A 530 -13.61 -25.52 -56.97
CA ARG A 530 -12.99 -25.51 -55.63
C ARG A 530 -13.20 -26.86 -54.93
N PRO A 531 -12.19 -27.42 -54.24
CA PRO A 531 -12.37 -28.63 -53.46
C PRO A 531 -13.23 -28.34 -52.22
N ALA A 532 -14.33 -29.06 -52.11
CA ALA A 532 -15.13 -29.18 -50.90
C ALA A 532 -14.43 -30.07 -49.87
N SER A 533 -14.53 -29.66 -48.61
CA SER A 533 -13.99 -30.31 -47.42
C SER A 533 -14.45 -31.78 -47.27
N PRO A 534 -13.56 -32.69 -46.84
CA PRO A 534 -13.99 -33.93 -46.20
C PRO A 534 -14.24 -33.67 -44.71
N ALA A 535 -15.47 -33.95 -44.28
CA ALA A 535 -15.81 -34.10 -42.87
C ALA A 535 -15.07 -35.32 -42.30
N SER A 536 -14.22 -35.11 -41.29
CA SER A 536 -13.77 -36.18 -40.39
C SER A 536 -14.36 -35.95 -39.01
N THR A 537 -15.32 -36.78 -38.65
CA THR A 537 -15.69 -37.10 -37.27
C THR A 537 -14.48 -37.70 -36.56
N VAL A 538 -14.01 -37.06 -35.50
CA VAL A 538 -13.03 -37.62 -34.56
C VAL A 538 -13.76 -37.88 -33.23
N PRO A 539 -13.68 -39.09 -32.67
CA PRO A 539 -14.32 -39.44 -31.40
C PRO A 539 -13.58 -38.81 -30.22
N SER A 540 -14.33 -38.43 -29.18
CA SER A 540 -13.81 -38.04 -27.88
C SER A 540 -12.94 -39.16 -27.30
N VAL A 541 -11.68 -38.85 -27.04
CA VAL A 541 -10.77 -39.69 -26.26
C VAL A 541 -10.38 -38.92 -25.01
N ASP A 542 -10.89 -39.37 -23.88
CA ASP A 542 -10.39 -39.05 -22.56
C ASP A 542 -8.93 -39.49 -22.45
N ILE A 543 -8.05 -38.57 -22.03
CA ILE A 543 -6.66 -38.87 -21.68
C ILE A 543 -6.43 -38.39 -20.24
N PRO A 544 -5.71 -39.19 -19.43
CA PRO A 544 -5.88 -39.24 -17.98
C PRO A 544 -5.08 -38.18 -17.22
N ALA A 545 -5.50 -37.99 -15.97
CA ALA A 545 -4.83 -37.21 -14.95
C ALA A 545 -3.34 -37.59 -14.80
N VAL A 546 -2.50 -36.55 -14.75
CA VAL A 546 -1.08 -36.61 -14.37
C VAL A 546 -0.91 -35.80 -13.07
N PRO A 547 -0.05 -36.23 -12.14
CA PRO A 547 -0.28 -36.14 -10.69
C PRO A 547 -0.10 -34.74 -10.10
N GLN A 548 -0.80 -34.49 -9.00
CA GLN A 548 -0.49 -33.41 -8.06
C GLN A 548 0.93 -33.57 -7.52
N GLN A 549 1.86 -32.78 -8.04
CA GLN A 549 3.08 -32.44 -7.32
C GLN A 549 2.76 -31.33 -6.32
N THR A 550 2.64 -31.71 -5.05
CA THR A 550 2.76 -30.83 -3.90
C THR A 550 4.09 -30.09 -3.97
N ARG A 551 4.05 -28.79 -4.27
CA ARG A 551 5.18 -27.89 -4.00
C ARG A 551 4.88 -27.11 -2.72
N GLN A 552 5.64 -27.45 -1.70
CA GLN A 552 5.71 -26.75 -0.42
C GLN A 552 6.04 -25.26 -0.65
N PRO A 553 5.44 -24.33 0.13
CA PRO A 553 5.91 -22.96 0.24
C PRO A 553 7.21 -22.92 1.06
N ALA A 554 8.16 -22.09 0.62
CA ALA A 554 9.36 -21.78 1.38
C ALA A 554 8.96 -21.07 2.68
N GLN A 555 9.37 -21.66 3.80
CA GLN A 555 9.29 -21.08 5.14
C GLN A 555 10.35 -19.98 5.30
N SER A 556 9.93 -18.80 5.79
CA SER A 556 10.79 -17.94 6.61
C SER A 556 10.23 -17.97 8.04
N THR A 557 10.78 -18.86 8.87
CA THR A 557 10.54 -18.87 10.31
C THR A 557 11.70 -18.20 11.04
N LEU A 558 11.36 -17.34 12.00
CA LEU A 558 12.23 -17.05 13.14
C LEU A 558 12.58 -18.35 13.87
N PRO A 559 13.75 -18.45 14.52
CA PRO A 559 14.20 -19.71 15.13
C PRO A 559 13.44 -19.99 16.44
N GLY A 560 12.90 -21.22 16.58
CA GLY A 560 12.71 -21.83 17.92
C GLY A 560 11.34 -22.36 18.35
N MET A 561 10.34 -22.57 17.48
CA MET A 561 9.08 -23.25 17.88
C MET A 561 8.63 -24.29 16.85
N SER A 562 8.19 -25.47 17.33
CA SER A 562 7.79 -26.61 16.49
C SER A 562 6.30 -26.58 16.12
N ALA A 563 5.99 -27.08 14.92
CA ALA A 563 4.68 -26.98 14.27
C ALA A 563 3.54 -27.78 14.94
N SER A 564 3.83 -28.60 15.95
CA SER A 564 2.80 -29.34 16.70
C SER A 564 2.01 -28.44 17.66
N ASP A 565 2.60 -27.35 18.15
CA ASP A 565 2.00 -26.50 19.18
C ASP A 565 1.13 -25.38 18.59
N PHE A 566 1.19 -25.16 17.28
CA PHE A 566 0.36 -24.17 16.59
C PHE A 566 -1.05 -24.68 16.27
N SER A 567 -1.22 -26.01 16.17
CA SER A 567 -2.52 -26.61 15.90
C SER A 567 -3.42 -26.70 17.13
N SER A 568 -2.86 -26.69 18.34
CA SER A 568 -3.62 -26.70 19.60
C SER A 568 -4.09 -25.31 20.03
N TYR A 569 -3.46 -24.23 19.56
CA TYR A 569 -3.84 -22.86 19.91
C TYR A 569 -5.01 -22.30 19.10
N LEU A 570 -5.30 -22.89 17.93
CA LEU A 570 -6.39 -22.43 17.03
C LEU A 570 -7.72 -23.16 17.25
N GLN A 571 -7.84 -24.02 18.27
CA GLN A 571 -9.08 -24.73 18.59
C GLN A 571 -9.74 -24.29 19.92
N GLU A 572 -9.21 -23.29 20.63
CA GLU A 572 -9.84 -22.72 21.85
C GLU A 572 -9.84 -21.17 21.88
N VAL A 573 -10.23 -20.53 20.77
CA VAL A 573 -10.75 -19.14 20.77
C VAL A 573 -12.02 -19.07 19.95
#